data_AF-A0A3S0VGD0-F1
#
_entry.id   AF-A0A3S0VGD0-F1
#
_cell.length_a   1.000
_cell.length_b   1.000
_cell.length_c   1.000
_cell.angle_alpha   90.00
_cell.angle_beta   90.00
_cell.angle_gamma   90.00
#
_symmetry.space_group_name_H-M   'P 1'
#
loop_
_entity.id
_entity.type
_entity.pdbx_description
1 polymer ?
#
loop_
_entity_poly.entity_id
_entity_poly.type
_entity_poly.pdbx_seq_one_letter_code
_entity_poly.pdbx_strand_id
1 'polypeptide(L)'
;MHTFPLVVVTGNRVAAVFERRAQFIGPGDVPHPAEAWDFWTPAEWAALCPGWTILPLVDEQPPTVAGKRAVRRPLADWTVGADAVSVTYEPVDLTPAELAATLSVARVAKVAAINAERDRRLSVGAPYAGKRIEVSDKGRADLGGMVSAAILATSGAALWGEGYARGWIAMDNERVPLLTPLDGIALAGSVGDWYGLTMQHARDLKDAALAGDLTAVNELAGWPG
;
A
#
# COMPACT_ATOMS: atom_id res chain seq x y z
N MET A 1 -6.10 5.78 -39.06
CA MET A 1 -4.95 6.13 -38.21
C MET A 1 -4.76 5.01 -37.22
N HIS A 2 -3.65 4.28 -37.31
CA HIS A 2 -3.37 3.18 -36.40
C HIS A 2 -2.81 3.72 -35.06
N THR A 3 -3.15 3.04 -33.96
CA THR A 3 -2.55 3.28 -32.65
C THR A 3 -1.45 2.25 -32.43
N PHE A 4 -0.23 2.72 -32.14
CA PHE A 4 0.90 1.87 -31.83
C PHE A 4 0.88 1.45 -30.34
N PRO A 5 1.46 0.29 -29.97
CA PRO A 5 2.22 -0.65 -30.82
C PRO A 5 1.39 -1.49 -31.81
N LEU A 6 1.98 -1.79 -32.96
CA LEU A 6 1.42 -2.63 -34.02
C LEU A 6 2.30 -3.82 -34.31
N VAL A 7 1.68 -4.91 -34.75
CA VAL A 7 2.33 -6.16 -35.12
C VAL A 7 2.04 -6.47 -36.58
N VAL A 8 3.09 -6.76 -37.33
CA VAL A 8 2.98 -7.38 -38.64
C VAL A 8 2.93 -8.87 -38.45
N VAL A 9 1.86 -9.49 -38.92
CA VAL A 9 1.64 -10.94 -38.92
C VAL A 9 1.75 -11.46 -40.35
N THR A 10 2.48 -12.55 -40.54
CA THR A 10 2.55 -13.27 -41.81
C THR A 10 2.08 -14.71 -41.61
N GLY A 11 1.03 -15.09 -42.33
CA GLY A 11 0.31 -16.34 -42.05
C GLY A 11 -0.29 -16.32 -40.64
N ASN A 12 0.28 -17.10 -39.72
CA ASN A 12 -0.14 -17.15 -38.32
C ASN A 12 1.04 -16.94 -37.34
N ARG A 13 2.02 -16.11 -37.74
CA ARG A 13 3.22 -15.81 -36.96
C ARG A 13 3.50 -14.32 -36.92
N VAL A 14 4.03 -13.85 -35.80
CA VAL A 14 4.54 -12.49 -35.66
C VAL A 14 5.83 -12.35 -36.46
N ALA A 15 5.84 -11.45 -37.44
CA ALA A 15 7.01 -11.15 -38.25
C ALA A 15 7.81 -9.97 -37.68
N ALA A 16 7.13 -8.91 -37.24
CA ALA A 16 7.76 -7.72 -36.68
C ALA A 16 6.80 -6.97 -35.75
N VAL A 17 7.37 -6.24 -34.79
CA VAL A 17 6.66 -5.34 -33.88
C VAL A 17 7.17 -3.93 -34.11
N PHE A 18 6.23 -3.00 -34.24
CA PHE A 18 6.52 -1.59 -34.42
C PHE A 18 5.95 -0.82 -33.21
N GLU A 19 6.82 -0.14 -32.46
CA GLU A 19 6.45 0.67 -31.29
C GLU A 19 6.03 2.09 -31.67
N ARG A 20 6.36 2.51 -32.89
CA ARG A 20 6.12 3.84 -33.43
C ARG A 20 6.11 3.80 -34.95
N ARG A 21 5.68 4.90 -35.56
CA ARG A 21 5.84 5.16 -36.99
C ARG A 21 7.31 5.04 -37.38
N ALA A 22 7.61 4.11 -38.28
CA ALA A 22 8.95 3.91 -38.80
C ALA A 22 8.88 3.39 -40.22
N GLN A 23 9.92 3.66 -41.01
CA GLN A 23 10.14 3.01 -42.28
C GLN A 23 10.28 1.49 -42.05
N PHE A 24 9.80 0.68 -42.98
CA PHE A 24 9.91 -0.78 -42.92
C PHE A 24 10.20 -1.39 -44.29
N ILE A 25 10.66 -2.64 -44.29
CA ILE A 25 10.91 -3.43 -45.50
C ILE A 25 9.78 -4.45 -45.63
N GLY A 26 8.96 -4.32 -46.67
CA GLY A 26 7.85 -5.21 -46.99
C GLY A 26 8.28 -6.49 -47.72
N PRO A 27 7.33 -7.31 -48.18
CA PRO A 27 7.61 -8.49 -49.01
C PRO A 27 8.47 -8.16 -50.23
N GLY A 28 9.45 -9.02 -50.53
CA GLY A 28 10.35 -8.83 -51.68
C GLY A 28 11.37 -7.71 -51.50
N ASP A 29 11.72 -7.39 -50.25
CA ASP A 29 12.70 -6.36 -49.87
C ASP A 29 12.34 -4.94 -50.32
N VAL A 30 11.04 -4.67 -50.48
CA VAL A 30 10.54 -3.36 -50.93
C VAL A 30 10.49 -2.38 -49.74
N PRO A 31 11.17 -1.23 -49.79
CA PRO A 31 11.12 -0.24 -48.71
C PRO A 31 9.81 0.56 -48.75
N HIS A 32 9.21 0.77 -47.58
CA HIS A 32 8.00 1.55 -47.40
C HIS A 32 8.21 2.68 -46.38
N PRO A 33 7.74 3.90 -46.68
CA PRO A 33 7.92 5.06 -45.83
C PRO A 33 7.05 4.99 -44.56
N ALA A 34 7.38 5.76 -43.53
CA ALA A 34 6.66 5.73 -42.24
C ALA A 34 5.20 6.21 -42.36
N GLU A 35 4.91 7.03 -43.36
CA GLU A 35 3.58 7.58 -43.66
C GLU A 35 2.58 6.49 -44.08
N ALA A 36 3.06 5.33 -44.55
CA ALA A 36 2.20 4.19 -44.89
C ALA A 36 1.31 3.75 -43.71
N TRP A 37 1.81 3.88 -42.47
CA TRP A 37 1.06 3.54 -41.24
C TRP A 37 -0.15 4.43 -40.97
N ASP A 38 -0.23 5.62 -41.56
CA ASP A 38 -1.36 6.53 -41.32
C ASP A 38 -2.34 6.55 -42.48
N PHE A 39 -1.83 6.42 -43.71
CA PHE A 39 -2.60 6.70 -44.93
C PHE A 39 -3.04 5.47 -45.70
N TRP A 40 -2.38 4.33 -45.54
CA TRP A 40 -2.77 3.14 -46.29
C TRP A 40 -4.04 2.52 -45.73
N THR A 41 -4.97 2.26 -46.64
CA THR A 41 -6.19 1.50 -46.42
C THR A 41 -5.87 0.00 -46.33
N PRO A 42 -6.77 -0.83 -45.77
CA PRO A 42 -6.60 -2.29 -45.77
C PRO A 42 -6.36 -2.88 -47.17
N ALA A 43 -6.97 -2.31 -48.22
CA ALA A 43 -6.78 -2.76 -49.60
C ALA A 43 -5.37 -2.44 -50.13
N GLU A 44 -4.82 -1.26 -49.79
CA GLU A 44 -3.44 -0.90 -50.17
C GLU A 44 -2.42 -1.77 -49.45
N TRP A 45 -2.62 -2.05 -48.16
CA TRP A 45 -1.80 -3.03 -47.43
C TRP A 45 -1.82 -4.40 -48.09
N ALA A 46 -3.00 -4.91 -48.49
CA ALA A 46 -3.12 -6.20 -49.16
C ALA A 46 -2.44 -6.23 -50.54
N ALA A 47 -2.48 -5.11 -51.27
CA ALA A 47 -1.89 -4.99 -52.61
C ALA A 47 -0.36 -4.80 -52.57
N LEU A 48 0.14 -3.97 -51.66
CA LEU A 48 1.56 -3.58 -51.57
C LEU A 48 2.38 -4.47 -50.65
N CYS A 49 1.73 -5.12 -49.66
CA CYS A 49 2.35 -6.06 -48.74
C CYS A 49 1.54 -7.37 -48.69
N PRO A 50 1.50 -8.16 -49.78
CA PRO A 50 0.69 -9.36 -49.83
C PRO A 50 1.10 -10.37 -48.75
N GLY A 51 0.09 -10.91 -48.05
CA GLY A 51 0.28 -11.87 -46.95
C GLY A 51 0.62 -11.25 -45.60
N TRP A 52 0.73 -9.92 -45.51
CA TRP A 52 0.86 -9.21 -44.25
C TRP A 52 -0.51 -8.85 -43.70
N THR A 53 -0.68 -9.05 -42.39
CA THR A 53 -1.83 -8.55 -41.62
C THR A 53 -1.30 -7.64 -40.53
N ILE A 54 -1.88 -6.45 -40.40
CA ILE A 54 -1.49 -5.47 -39.39
C ILE A 54 -2.49 -5.55 -38.24
N LEU A 55 -2.02 -5.95 -37.06
CA LEU A 55 -2.84 -6.09 -35.87
C LEU A 55 -2.30 -5.22 -34.73
N PRO A 56 -3.16 -4.68 -33.85
CA PRO A 56 -2.73 -4.07 -32.59
C PRO A 56 -2.04 -5.10 -31.69
N LEU A 57 -1.07 -4.63 -30.90
CA LEU A 57 -0.44 -5.43 -29.84
C LEU A 57 -1.19 -5.25 -28.51
N VAL A 58 -1.54 -6.37 -27.89
CA VAL A 58 -2.04 -6.42 -26.50
C VAL A 58 -0.93 -6.96 -25.61
N ASP A 59 -0.43 -6.09 -24.75
CA ASP A 59 0.71 -6.32 -23.86
C ASP A 59 0.26 -6.26 -22.40
N GLU A 60 -0.66 -7.17 -22.06
CA GLU A 60 -1.20 -7.27 -20.71
C GLU A 60 -0.35 -8.24 -19.90
N GLN A 61 0.46 -7.70 -19.00
CA GLN A 61 1.23 -8.52 -18.08
C GLN A 61 0.29 -9.31 -17.16
N PRO A 62 0.51 -10.63 -16.99
CA PRO A 62 -0.37 -11.44 -16.14
C PRO A 62 -0.28 -11.00 -14.66
N PRO A 63 -1.28 -11.34 -13.84
CA PRO A 63 -1.25 -11.10 -12.41
C PRO A 63 0.04 -11.64 -11.77
N THR A 64 0.59 -10.90 -10.81
CA THR A 64 1.80 -11.32 -10.09
C THR A 64 1.52 -12.59 -9.30
N VAL A 65 2.38 -13.60 -9.47
CA VAL A 65 2.35 -14.84 -8.70
C VAL A 65 3.45 -14.80 -7.64
N ALA A 66 3.14 -15.21 -6.40
CA ALA A 66 4.11 -15.20 -5.31
C ALA A 66 5.38 -15.99 -5.69
N GLY A 67 6.54 -15.37 -5.50
CA GLY A 67 7.84 -15.98 -5.79
C GLY A 67 8.18 -16.08 -7.29
N LYS A 68 7.38 -15.49 -8.19
CA LYS A 68 7.64 -15.53 -9.63
C LYS A 68 7.56 -14.15 -10.29
N ARG A 69 8.27 -13.98 -11.39
CA ARG A 69 8.13 -12.83 -12.31
C ARG A 69 7.63 -13.31 -13.68
N ALA A 70 6.84 -12.47 -14.33
CA ALA A 70 6.42 -12.71 -15.71
C ALA A 70 7.52 -12.28 -16.68
N VAL A 71 7.94 -13.18 -17.56
CA VAL A 71 8.93 -12.90 -18.60
C VAL A 71 8.27 -13.06 -19.96
N ARG A 72 8.46 -12.08 -20.86
CA ARG A 72 7.94 -12.19 -22.22
C ARG A 72 8.60 -13.37 -22.93
N ARG A 73 7.77 -14.22 -23.52
CA ARG A 73 8.24 -15.25 -24.43
C ARG A 73 8.76 -14.62 -25.73
N PRO A 74 9.61 -15.32 -26.49
CA PRO A 74 9.97 -14.94 -27.85
C PRO A 74 8.74 -14.69 -28.73
N LEU A 75 8.89 -13.84 -29.75
CA LEU A 75 7.81 -13.47 -30.69
C LEU A 75 7.10 -14.68 -31.32
N ALA A 76 7.84 -15.78 -31.52
CA ALA A 76 7.30 -17.02 -32.11
C ALA A 76 6.22 -17.70 -31.24
N ASP A 77 6.19 -17.39 -29.95
CA ASP A 77 5.25 -17.97 -28.99
C ASP A 77 4.08 -17.03 -28.67
N TRP A 78 4.03 -15.84 -29.28
CA TRP A 78 2.95 -14.88 -29.08
C TRP A 78 1.66 -15.41 -29.72
N THR A 79 0.53 -15.07 -29.11
CA THR A 79 -0.77 -15.55 -29.58
C THR A 79 -1.31 -14.60 -30.63
N VAL A 80 -1.49 -15.09 -31.86
CA VAL A 80 -2.11 -14.34 -32.96
C VAL A 80 -3.63 -14.60 -32.93
N GLY A 81 -4.40 -13.59 -32.57
CA GLY A 81 -5.85 -13.57 -32.65
C GLY A 81 -6.35 -13.03 -33.98
N ALA A 82 -7.68 -12.97 -34.14
CA ALA A 82 -8.31 -12.44 -35.34
C ALA A 82 -8.19 -10.90 -35.45
N ASP A 83 -8.12 -10.23 -34.30
CA ASP A 83 -8.22 -8.78 -34.15
C ASP A 83 -7.02 -8.15 -33.43
N ALA A 84 -6.19 -8.96 -32.75
CA ALA A 84 -5.00 -8.51 -32.04
C ALA A 84 -3.95 -9.62 -31.93
N VAL A 85 -2.72 -9.22 -31.63
CA VAL A 85 -1.67 -10.14 -31.16
C VAL A 85 -1.46 -9.92 -29.67
N SER A 86 -1.44 -10.98 -28.87
CA SER A 86 -1.18 -10.92 -27.44
C SER A 86 0.22 -11.41 -27.10
N VAL A 87 0.93 -10.64 -26.27
CA VAL A 87 2.24 -11.05 -25.73
C VAL A 87 2.05 -12.25 -24.82
N THR A 88 2.73 -13.35 -25.11
CA THR A 88 2.73 -14.53 -24.24
C THR A 88 3.81 -14.36 -23.16
N TYR A 89 3.44 -14.62 -21.91
CA TYR A 89 4.34 -14.56 -20.76
C TYR A 89 4.58 -15.94 -20.17
N GLU A 90 5.78 -16.16 -19.62
CA GLU A 90 6.07 -17.30 -18.76
C GLU A 90 6.37 -16.85 -17.32
N PRO A 91 5.89 -17.61 -16.32
CA PRO A 91 6.24 -17.35 -14.93
C PRO A 91 7.59 -17.99 -14.61
N VAL A 92 8.59 -17.17 -14.27
CA VAL A 92 9.94 -17.60 -13.90
C VAL A 92 10.14 -17.38 -12.41
N ASP A 93 10.73 -18.35 -11.72
CA ASP A 93 11.04 -18.24 -10.30
C ASP A 93 12.02 -17.09 -10.03
N LEU A 94 11.76 -16.33 -8.97
CA LEU A 94 12.66 -15.28 -8.52
C LEU A 94 13.97 -15.90 -8.02
N THR A 95 15.07 -15.24 -8.32
CA THR A 95 16.35 -15.55 -7.69
C THR A 95 16.28 -15.28 -6.17
N PRO A 96 17.17 -15.87 -5.36
CA PRO A 96 17.21 -15.59 -3.93
C PRO A 96 17.37 -14.10 -3.60
N ALA A 97 18.13 -13.36 -4.41
CA ALA A 97 18.31 -11.92 -4.24
C ALA A 97 17.04 -11.13 -4.55
N GLU A 98 16.32 -11.47 -5.62
CA GLU A 98 15.03 -10.85 -5.95
C GLU A 98 13.97 -11.16 -4.89
N LEU A 99 13.88 -12.41 -4.44
CA LEU A 99 12.95 -12.81 -3.38
C LEU A 99 13.24 -12.06 -2.08
N ALA A 100 14.51 -11.94 -1.69
CA ALA A 100 14.92 -11.18 -0.52
C ALA A 100 14.55 -9.69 -0.65
N ALA A 101 14.70 -9.10 -1.83
CA ALA A 101 14.29 -7.71 -2.09
C ALA A 101 12.76 -7.55 -1.97
N THR A 102 11.96 -8.45 -2.57
CA THR A 102 10.51 -8.45 -2.45
C THR A 102 10.05 -8.58 -1.00
N LEU A 103 10.66 -9.49 -0.23
CA LEU A 103 10.36 -9.66 1.20
C LEU A 103 10.74 -8.43 2.01
N SER A 104 11.86 -7.78 1.70
CA SER A 104 12.28 -6.54 2.36
C SER A 104 11.24 -5.42 2.17
N VAL A 105 10.77 -5.22 0.93
CA VAL A 105 9.71 -4.26 0.62
C VAL A 105 8.41 -4.60 1.36
N ALA A 106 8.02 -5.88 1.38
CA ALA A 106 6.82 -6.33 2.07
C ALA A 106 6.90 -6.10 3.59
N ARG A 107 8.07 -6.31 4.21
CA ARG A 107 8.31 -6.02 5.63
C ARG A 107 8.17 -4.54 5.95
N VAL A 108 8.75 -3.66 5.13
CA VAL A 108 8.61 -2.21 5.29
C VAL A 108 7.14 -1.79 5.19
N ALA A 109 6.40 -2.31 4.20
CA ALA A 109 4.99 -2.03 4.04
C ALA A 109 4.16 -2.50 5.25
N LYS A 110 4.45 -3.70 5.78
CA LYS A 110 3.76 -4.22 6.99
C LYS A 110 4.05 -3.37 8.22
N VAL A 111 5.30 -2.95 8.44
CA VAL A 111 5.67 -2.05 9.54
C VAL A 111 4.96 -0.70 9.40
N ALA A 112 4.84 -0.17 8.19
CA ALA A 112 4.08 1.06 7.94
C ALA A 112 2.59 0.89 8.28
N ALA A 113 1.97 -0.23 7.92
CA ALA A 113 0.58 -0.55 8.27
C ALA A 113 0.37 -0.65 9.79
N ILE A 114 1.29 -1.29 10.52
CA ILE A 114 1.23 -1.39 12.00
C ILE A 114 1.32 0.01 12.64
N ASN A 115 2.24 0.86 12.16
CA ASN A 115 2.35 2.23 12.67
C ASN A 115 1.07 3.03 12.36
N ALA A 116 0.51 2.89 11.16
CA ALA A 116 -0.73 3.58 10.79
C ALA A 116 -1.91 3.18 11.69
N GLU A 117 -2.04 1.90 12.02
CA GLU A 117 -3.09 1.43 12.94
C GLU A 117 -2.87 1.92 14.38
N ARG A 118 -1.62 1.90 14.87
CA ARG A 118 -1.26 2.51 16.16
C ARG A 118 -1.69 3.98 16.19
N ASP A 119 -1.33 4.74 15.16
CA ASP A 119 -1.58 6.18 15.09
C ASP A 119 -3.08 6.47 14.99
N ARG A 120 -3.82 5.65 14.24
CA ARG A 120 -5.30 5.69 14.20
C ARG A 120 -5.92 5.45 15.57
N ARG A 121 -5.37 4.57 16.39
CA ARG A 121 -5.87 4.32 17.75
C ARG A 121 -5.55 5.46 18.70
N LEU A 122 -4.32 5.96 18.65
CA LEU A 122 -3.91 7.11 19.45
C LEU A 122 -4.74 8.36 19.12
N SER A 123 -5.14 8.54 17.86
CA SER A 123 -6.01 9.67 17.46
C SER A 123 -7.46 9.54 17.92
N VAL A 124 -7.95 8.32 18.18
CA VAL A 124 -9.28 8.08 18.79
C VAL A 124 -9.28 8.37 20.29
N GLY A 125 -8.13 8.25 20.95
CA GLY A 125 -7.96 8.50 22.38
C GLY A 125 -8.20 7.28 23.27
N ALA A 126 -7.63 7.35 24.48
CA ALA A 126 -7.71 6.30 25.48
C ALA A 126 -9.14 6.21 26.05
N PRO A 127 -9.69 4.99 26.19
CA PRO A 127 -10.98 4.78 26.84
C PRO A 127 -10.87 5.02 28.35
N TYR A 128 -11.78 5.81 28.91
CA TYR A 128 -11.93 5.96 30.36
C TYR A 128 -13.34 6.36 30.73
N ALA A 129 -13.98 5.63 31.65
CA ALA A 129 -15.34 5.94 32.13
C ALA A 129 -16.38 6.19 31.02
N GLY A 130 -16.32 5.42 29.92
CA GLY A 130 -17.20 5.59 28.76
C GLY A 130 -16.87 6.78 27.85
N LYS A 131 -15.75 7.47 28.10
CA LYS A 131 -15.24 8.62 27.34
C LYS A 131 -13.92 8.32 26.64
N ARG A 132 -13.50 9.24 25.76
CA ARG A 132 -12.20 9.22 25.08
C ARG A 132 -11.31 10.34 25.60
N ILE A 133 -10.11 9.99 26.03
CA ILE A 133 -9.13 10.92 26.60
C ILE A 133 -8.00 11.10 25.58
N GLU A 134 -7.67 12.35 25.31
CA GLU A 134 -6.59 12.70 24.40
C GLU A 134 -5.23 12.20 24.93
N VAL A 135 -4.44 11.57 24.05
CA VAL A 135 -3.09 11.04 24.38
C VAL A 135 -1.98 11.64 23.53
N SER A 136 -2.23 12.81 22.93
CA SER A 136 -1.19 13.61 22.28
C SER A 136 -0.09 14.00 23.29
N ASP A 137 1.04 14.50 22.81
CA ASP A 137 2.12 14.97 23.69
C ASP A 137 1.62 16.03 24.68
N LYS A 138 0.73 16.92 24.23
CA LYS A 138 0.05 17.89 25.09
C LYS A 138 -0.85 17.20 26.11
N GLY A 139 -1.76 16.31 25.66
CA GLY A 139 -2.68 15.62 26.56
C GLY A 139 -1.95 14.81 27.64
N ARG A 140 -0.85 14.13 27.27
CA ARG A 140 0.00 13.39 28.21
C ARG A 140 0.74 14.31 29.19
N ALA A 141 1.23 15.46 28.73
CA ALA A 141 1.84 16.46 29.62
C ALA A 141 0.82 17.04 30.62
N ASP A 142 -0.38 17.38 30.14
CA ASP A 142 -1.46 17.92 30.97
C ASP A 142 -1.93 16.87 32.01
N LEU A 143 -2.05 15.59 31.62
CA LEU A 143 -2.31 14.47 32.53
C LEU A 143 -1.19 14.28 33.55
N GLY A 144 0.07 14.40 33.12
CA GLY A 144 1.25 14.36 33.99
C GLY A 144 1.26 15.46 35.05
N GLY A 145 0.87 16.68 34.66
CA GLY A 145 0.70 17.80 35.59
C GLY A 145 -0.43 17.55 36.59
N MET A 146 -1.57 17.04 36.11
CA MET A 146 -2.71 16.74 36.96
C MET A 146 -2.41 15.61 37.96
N VAL A 147 -1.76 14.51 37.55
CA VAL A 147 -1.44 13.41 38.46
C VAL A 147 -0.41 13.84 39.51
N SER A 148 0.54 14.70 39.14
CA SER A 148 1.49 15.28 40.10
C SER A 148 0.77 16.14 41.15
N ALA A 149 -0.18 17.00 40.73
CA ALA A 149 -1.00 17.77 41.65
C ALA A 149 -1.87 16.87 42.55
N ALA A 150 -2.41 15.78 42.00
CA ALA A 150 -3.21 14.82 42.74
C ALA A 150 -2.38 14.06 43.80
N ILE A 151 -1.14 13.67 43.48
CA ILE A 151 -0.21 13.05 44.44
C ILE A 151 0.12 14.01 45.58
N LEU A 152 0.42 15.28 45.28
CA LEU A 152 0.68 16.30 46.29
C LEU A 152 -0.56 16.59 47.16
N ALA A 153 -1.75 16.58 46.57
CA ALA A 153 -2.99 16.74 47.33
C ALA A 153 -3.27 15.54 48.24
N THR A 154 -2.98 14.32 47.76
CA THR A 154 -3.13 13.09 48.55
C THR A 154 -2.16 13.04 49.74
N SER A 155 -0.95 13.61 49.59
CA SER A 155 0.02 13.70 50.69
C SER A 155 -0.22 14.87 51.65
N GLY A 156 -1.19 15.76 51.36
CA GLY A 156 -1.46 16.96 52.14
C GLY A 156 -0.48 18.12 51.87
N ALA A 157 0.44 17.97 50.91
CA ALA A 157 1.39 19.01 50.53
C ALA A 157 0.77 20.12 49.65
N ALA A 158 -0.40 19.86 49.06
CA ALA A 158 -1.18 20.83 48.29
C ALA A 158 -2.69 20.61 48.52
N LEU A 159 -3.52 21.57 48.09
CA LEU A 159 -4.97 21.38 48.02
C LEU A 159 -5.37 20.84 46.64
N TRP A 160 -6.42 20.03 46.59
CA TRP A 160 -7.05 19.67 45.33
C TRP A 160 -7.79 20.89 44.78
N GLY A 161 -7.25 21.50 43.73
CA GLY A 161 -7.81 22.75 43.19
C GLY A 161 -9.21 22.58 42.61
N GLU A 162 -10.07 23.57 42.80
CA GLU A 162 -11.45 23.60 42.26
C GLU A 162 -11.51 23.46 40.73
N GLY A 163 -10.43 23.86 40.03
CA GLY A 163 -10.28 23.63 38.59
C GLY A 163 -10.31 22.14 38.23
N TYR A 164 -9.51 21.32 38.92
CA TYR A 164 -9.48 19.88 38.70
C TYR A 164 -10.71 19.18 39.29
N ALA A 165 -11.23 19.65 40.43
CA ALA A 165 -12.46 19.10 41.03
C ALA A 165 -13.69 19.18 40.10
N ARG A 166 -13.71 20.15 39.19
CA ARG A 166 -14.72 20.28 38.12
C ARG A 166 -14.60 19.22 37.02
N GLY A 167 -13.58 18.37 37.05
CA GLY A 167 -13.40 17.27 36.13
C GLY A 167 -12.52 17.57 34.92
N TRP A 168 -12.08 16.48 34.27
CA TRP A 168 -11.30 16.50 33.04
C TRP A 168 -12.20 16.66 31.82
N ILE A 169 -11.77 17.41 30.81
CA ILE A 169 -12.52 17.60 29.57
C ILE A 169 -12.09 16.50 28.59
N ALA A 170 -13.00 15.56 28.29
CA ALA A 170 -12.79 14.50 27.32
C ALA A 170 -12.86 15.05 25.89
N MET A 171 -12.50 14.21 24.90
CA MET A 171 -12.44 14.61 23.48
C MET A 171 -13.80 15.00 22.89
N ASP A 172 -14.91 14.55 23.49
CA ASP A 172 -16.27 14.95 23.14
C ASP A 172 -16.72 16.26 23.83
N ASN A 173 -15.80 16.96 24.50
CA ASN A 173 -16.02 18.14 25.34
C ASN A 173 -16.92 17.91 26.57
N GLU A 174 -17.22 16.66 26.92
CA GLU A 174 -17.89 16.33 28.15
C GLU A 174 -16.90 16.16 29.32
N ARG A 175 -17.40 16.30 30.55
CA ARG A 175 -16.58 16.24 31.75
C ARG A 175 -16.56 14.83 32.32
N VAL A 176 -15.35 14.33 32.58
CA VAL A 176 -15.12 13.20 33.49
C VAL A 176 -14.98 13.78 34.91
N PRO A 177 -15.90 13.46 35.85
CA PRO A 177 -15.82 13.98 37.21
C PRO A 177 -14.52 13.55 37.91
N LEU A 178 -13.86 14.50 38.58
CA LEU A 178 -12.64 14.25 39.37
C LEU A 178 -12.78 14.87 40.77
N LEU A 179 -13.78 14.41 41.53
CA LEU A 179 -14.16 15.02 42.81
C LEU A 179 -13.02 15.01 43.84
N THR A 180 -12.13 14.02 43.74
CA THR A 180 -11.01 13.81 44.64
C THR A 180 -9.68 13.70 43.88
N PRO A 181 -8.54 13.92 44.55
CA PRO A 181 -7.23 13.61 43.97
C PRO A 181 -7.11 12.16 43.46
N LEU A 182 -7.73 11.20 44.16
CA LEU A 182 -7.69 9.80 43.76
C LEU A 182 -8.35 9.56 42.40
N ASP A 183 -9.40 10.30 42.05
CA ASP A 183 -10.02 10.23 40.73
C ASP A 183 -9.06 10.67 39.63
N GLY A 184 -8.28 11.73 39.90
CA GLY A 184 -7.22 12.19 39.00
C GLY A 184 -6.14 11.12 38.81
N ILE A 185 -5.66 10.51 39.89
CA ILE A 185 -4.68 9.42 39.82
C ILE A 185 -5.24 8.24 39.01
N ALA A 186 -6.49 7.85 39.23
CA ALA A 186 -7.14 6.77 38.49
C ALA A 186 -7.26 7.06 36.98
N LEU A 187 -7.63 8.28 36.60
CA LEU A 187 -7.68 8.73 35.22
C LEU A 187 -6.30 8.64 34.55
N ALA A 188 -5.29 9.28 35.14
CA ALA A 188 -3.94 9.31 34.56
C ALA A 188 -3.31 7.92 34.50
N GLY A 189 -3.50 7.09 35.53
CA GLY A 189 -3.00 5.72 35.56
C GLY A 189 -3.60 4.86 34.45
N SER A 190 -4.93 4.90 34.30
CA SER A 190 -5.63 4.10 33.27
C SER A 190 -5.25 4.53 31.85
N VAL A 191 -5.20 5.84 31.59
CA VAL A 191 -4.81 6.38 30.28
C VAL A 191 -3.33 6.08 29.97
N GLY A 192 -2.45 6.21 30.97
CA GLY A 192 -1.04 5.90 30.85
C GLY A 192 -0.78 4.42 30.55
N ASP A 193 -1.49 3.52 31.24
CA ASP A 193 -1.40 2.08 31.00
C ASP A 193 -1.89 1.71 29.59
N TRP A 194 -3.06 2.20 29.19
CA TRP A 194 -3.58 1.97 27.83
C TRP A 194 -2.62 2.47 26.74
N TYR A 195 -2.03 3.66 26.93
CA TYR A 195 -1.01 4.18 26.00
C TYR A 195 0.22 3.27 25.96
N GLY A 196 0.73 2.86 27.12
CA GLY A 196 1.87 1.96 27.24
C GLY A 196 1.63 0.63 26.52
N LEU A 197 0.51 -0.03 26.81
CA LEU A 197 0.11 -1.28 26.16
C LEU A 197 -0.05 -1.13 24.65
N THR A 198 -0.61 0.00 24.18
CA THR A 198 -0.76 0.29 22.75
C THR A 198 0.61 0.40 22.06
N MET A 199 1.55 1.12 22.69
CA MET A 199 2.90 1.28 22.15
C MET A 199 3.68 -0.04 22.13
N GLN A 200 3.57 -0.83 23.19
CA GLN A 200 4.24 -2.13 23.30
C GLN A 200 3.65 -3.15 22.32
N HIS A 201 2.34 -3.22 22.18
CA HIS A 201 1.70 -4.10 21.19
C HIS A 201 2.15 -3.76 19.77
N ALA A 202 2.20 -2.47 19.42
CA ALA A 202 2.72 -2.03 18.12
C ALA A 202 4.19 -2.45 17.93
N ARG A 203 5.00 -2.43 19.00
CA ARG A 203 6.40 -2.88 18.95
C ARG A 203 6.48 -4.38 18.71
N ASP A 204 5.72 -5.17 19.45
CA ASP A 204 5.71 -6.63 19.34
C ASP A 204 5.28 -7.08 17.94
N LEU A 205 4.25 -6.45 17.37
CA LEU A 205 3.82 -6.69 15.98
C LEU A 205 4.93 -6.39 14.96
N LYS A 206 5.68 -5.30 15.16
CA LYS A 206 6.80 -4.94 14.26
C LYS A 206 7.95 -5.93 14.37
N ASP A 207 8.28 -6.35 15.57
CA ASP A 207 9.33 -7.34 15.80
C ASP A 207 8.95 -8.68 15.17
N ALA A 208 7.68 -9.10 15.29
CA ALA A 208 7.15 -10.27 14.60
C ALA A 208 7.21 -10.14 13.07
N ALA A 209 6.84 -8.98 12.51
CA ALA A 209 6.87 -8.74 11.06
C ALA A 209 8.31 -8.76 10.50
N LEU A 210 9.29 -8.28 11.26
CA LEU A 210 10.69 -8.26 10.84
C LEU A 210 11.34 -9.64 10.95
N ALA A 211 10.98 -10.44 11.96
CA ALA A 211 11.58 -11.74 12.22
C ALA A 211 10.92 -12.91 11.47
N GLY A 212 9.63 -12.82 11.17
CA GLY A 212 8.81 -13.98 10.82
C GLY A 212 8.04 -13.90 9.50
N ASP A 213 7.00 -14.73 9.43
CA ASP A 213 6.02 -14.78 8.35
C ASP A 213 5.04 -13.62 8.47
N LEU A 214 5.00 -12.78 7.44
CA LEU A 214 4.14 -11.60 7.37
C LEU A 214 2.65 -11.95 7.37
N THR A 215 2.27 -13.15 6.91
CA THR A 215 0.86 -13.57 6.85
C THR A 215 0.29 -13.92 8.21
N ALA A 216 1.16 -14.27 9.17
CA ALA A 216 0.79 -14.53 10.56
C ALA A 216 0.60 -13.24 11.38
N VAL A 217 1.09 -12.09 10.89
CA VAL A 217 1.00 -10.81 11.59
C VAL A 217 -0.28 -10.09 11.17
N ASN A 218 -1.28 -10.13 12.06
CA ASN A 218 -2.50 -9.34 11.91
C ASN A 218 -2.36 -8.00 12.63
N GLU A 219 -2.10 -6.94 11.86
CA GLU A 219 -1.93 -5.58 12.34
C GLU A 219 -3.20 -4.97 12.97
N LEU A 220 -4.38 -5.57 12.78
CA LEU A 220 -5.66 -5.03 13.26
C LEU A 220 -6.13 -5.68 14.57
N ALA A 221 -5.49 -6.75 15.03
CA ALA A 221 -5.93 -7.55 16.17
C ALA A 221 -5.09 -7.33 17.43
N GLY A 222 -5.67 -7.71 18.59
CA GLY A 222 -4.95 -7.78 19.88
C GLY A 222 -4.68 -6.44 20.58
N TRP A 223 -5.17 -5.33 20.03
CA TRP A 223 -4.97 -4.01 20.60
C TRP A 223 -5.78 -3.79 21.89
N PRO A 224 -5.27 -2.99 22.83
CA PRO A 224 -6.01 -2.58 24.02
C PRO A 224 -7.34 -1.87 23.67
N GLY A 225 -8.41 -2.30 24.34
CA GLY A 225 -9.78 -1.83 24.14
C GLY A 225 -10.16 -0.69 25.06
#